data_AF-A0A6G1DT90-F1
#
_entry.id   AF-A0A6G1DT90-F1
#
_cell.length_a   1.000
_cell.length_b   1.000
_cell.length_c   1.000
_cell.angle_alpha   90.00
_cell.angle_beta   90.00
_cell.angle_gamma   90.00
#
_symmetry.space_group_name_H-M   'P 1'
#
loop_
_entity.id
_entity.type
_entity.pdbx_description
1 polymer ?
#
loop_
_entity_poly.entity_id
_entity_poly.type
_entity_poly.pdbx_seq_one_letter_code
_entity_poly.pdbx_strand_id
1 'polypeptide(L)'
;MEETILVGDDLMHGLPSPVIPKEIASHDKEIRERLQDSEYKLGFSMPLEEAKERATQLQSEVTLLERRMILASGLGGMEGFRQRWSLHGQLEDTRKRLEALNHGMEKRGSQSSPAQGTAPAVRKSCHGNLNISIQLY
;
A
#
# COMPACT_ATOMS: atom_id res chain seq x y z
N MET A 1 12.46 29.27 46.05
CA MET A 1 11.98 29.30 44.65
C MET A 1 13.15 29.79 43.85
N GLU A 2 13.93 28.87 43.27
CA GLU A 2 15.04 29.23 42.40
C GLU A 2 14.47 29.45 41.01
N GLU A 3 14.48 30.69 40.55
CA GLU A 3 14.12 31.07 39.19
C GLU A 3 15.24 30.58 38.27
N THR A 4 14.98 29.52 37.51
CA THR A 4 15.85 29.13 36.39
C THR A 4 15.73 30.19 35.30
N ILE A 5 16.65 31.15 35.34
CA ILE A 5 16.89 32.12 34.29
C ILE A 5 17.36 31.39 33.03
N LEU A 6 16.49 31.35 32.01
CA LEU A 6 16.81 30.82 30.69
C LEU A 6 17.90 31.69 30.06
N VAL A 7 19.12 31.15 29.93
CA VAL A 7 20.24 31.81 29.26
C VAL A 7 19.95 31.81 27.75
N GLY A 8 20.18 32.94 27.08
CA GLY A 8 19.76 33.22 25.70
C GLY A 8 20.18 32.23 24.61
N ASP A 9 21.11 31.30 24.89
CA ASP A 9 21.48 30.21 23.98
C ASP A 9 20.38 29.13 23.88
N ASP A 10 19.59 28.92 24.94
CA ASP A 10 18.50 27.94 24.97
C ASP A 10 17.27 28.40 24.14
N LEU A 11 17.23 29.68 23.75
CA LEU A 11 16.21 30.25 22.86
C LEU A 11 16.47 30.01 21.37
N MET A 12 17.73 29.72 20.98
CA MET A 12 18.12 29.57 19.57
C MET A 12 18.13 28.11 19.10
N HIS A 13 18.08 27.16 20.02
CA HIS A 13 17.91 25.75 19.72
C HIS A 13 16.40 25.48 19.63
N GLY A 14 15.88 25.40 18.40
CA GLY A 14 14.48 25.03 18.18
C GLY A 14 14.12 23.73 18.90
N LEU A 15 12.84 23.55 19.22
CA LEU A 15 12.36 22.37 19.94
C LEU A 15 12.93 21.08 19.32
N PRO A 16 13.44 20.14 20.14
CA PRO A 16 13.95 18.88 19.63
C PRO A 16 12.86 18.18 18.81
N SER A 17 13.23 17.71 17.61
CA SER A 17 12.30 16.98 16.75
C SER A 17 11.68 15.80 17.51
N PRO A 18 10.36 15.55 17.36
CA PRO A 18 9.72 14.40 17.98
C PRO A 18 10.42 13.10 17.58
N VAL A 19 10.87 12.33 18.57
CA VAL A 19 11.47 11.01 18.34
C VAL A 19 10.35 10.01 18.09
N ILE A 20 10.27 9.48 16.86
CA ILE A 20 9.33 8.39 16.55
C ILE A 20 9.87 7.10 17.19
N PRO A 21 9.10 6.41 18.06
CA PRO A 21 9.49 5.11 18.61
C PRO A 21 9.82 4.10 17.50
N LYS A 22 10.90 3.33 17.70
CA LYS A 22 11.42 2.38 16.69
C LYS A 22 10.39 1.31 16.33
N GLU A 23 9.55 0.94 17.30
CA GLU A 23 8.50 -0.08 17.17
C GLU A 23 7.45 0.36 16.15
N ILE A 24 7.09 1.65 16.14
CA ILE A 24 6.11 2.21 15.20
C ILE A 24 6.67 2.16 13.77
N ALA A 25 7.95 2.53 13.60
CA ALA A 25 8.60 2.49 12.30
C ALA A 25 8.75 1.06 11.76
N SER A 26 9.04 0.09 12.63
CA SER A 26 9.17 -1.32 12.25
C SER A 26 7.83 -1.93 11.81
N HIS A 27 6.77 -1.68 12.58
CA HIS A 27 5.45 -2.24 12.30
C HIS A 27 4.82 -1.64 11.03
N ASP A 28 4.98 -0.33 10.82
CA ASP A 28 4.50 0.33 9.60
C ASP A 28 5.17 -0.25 8.34
N LYS A 29 6.48 -0.51 8.40
CA LYS A 29 7.21 -1.16 7.31
C LYS A 29 6.66 -2.56 7.02
N GLU A 30 6.44 -3.37 8.05
CA GLU A 30 5.89 -4.73 7.91
C GLU A 30 4.51 -4.70 7.23
N ILE A 31 3.62 -3.79 7.65
CA ILE A 31 2.29 -3.65 7.03
C ILE A 31 2.40 -3.31 5.55
N ARG A 32 3.28 -2.36 5.20
CA ARG A 32 3.46 -1.94 3.80
C ARG A 32 4.01 -3.05 2.92
N GLU A 33 4.95 -3.85 3.43
CA GLU A 33 5.47 -5.04 2.75
C GLU A 33 4.38 -6.09 2.55
N ARG A 34 3.63 -6.42 3.61
CA ARG A 34 2.53 -7.40 3.54
C ARG A 34 1.45 -6.99 2.54
N LEU A 35 1.13 -5.70 2.46
CA LEU A 35 0.17 -5.17 1.48
C LEU A 35 0.71 -5.35 0.05
N GLN A 36 1.96 -5.01 -0.21
CA GLN A 36 2.58 -5.17 -1.53
C GLN A 36 2.63 -6.64 -1.96
N ASP A 37 3.01 -7.54 -1.05
CA ASP A 37 3.00 -8.99 -1.30
C ASP A 37 1.60 -9.51 -1.66
N SER A 38 0.56 -8.95 -1.03
CA SER A 38 -0.83 -9.33 -1.33
C SER A 38 -1.25 -8.86 -2.72
N GLU A 39 -0.88 -7.64 -3.14
CA GLU A 39 -1.17 -7.13 -4.49
C GLU A 39 -0.38 -7.89 -5.56
N TYR A 40 0.87 -8.24 -5.27
CA TYR A 40 1.67 -9.09 -6.15
C TYR A 40 1.03 -10.47 -6.36
N LYS A 41 0.61 -11.12 -5.27
CA LYS A 41 -0.10 -12.40 -5.33
C LYS A 41 -1.42 -12.26 -6.10
N LEU A 42 -2.13 -11.15 -5.90
CA LEU A 42 -3.35 -10.82 -6.62
C LEU A 42 -3.09 -10.73 -8.12
N GLY A 43 -2.05 -10.01 -8.55
CA GLY A 43 -1.66 -9.92 -9.97
C GLY A 43 -1.27 -11.27 -10.57
N PHE A 44 -0.72 -12.16 -9.74
CA PHE A 44 -0.37 -13.51 -10.15
C PHE A 44 -1.59 -14.46 -10.27
N SER A 45 -2.63 -14.32 -9.43
CA SER A 45 -3.76 -15.25 -9.36
C SER A 45 -5.05 -14.76 -10.03
N MET A 46 -5.30 -13.45 -10.08
CA MET A 46 -6.50 -12.85 -10.67
C MET A 46 -6.58 -13.08 -12.20
N PRO A 47 -7.77 -13.20 -12.82
CA PRO A 47 -7.91 -13.21 -14.28
C PRO A 47 -7.27 -11.98 -14.92
N LEU A 48 -6.63 -12.14 -16.08
CA LEU A 48 -5.84 -11.07 -16.70
C LEU A 48 -6.66 -9.81 -17.00
N GLU A 49 -7.92 -9.97 -17.40
CA GLU A 49 -8.80 -8.85 -17.73
C GLU A 49 -9.17 -8.03 -16.49
N GLU A 50 -9.57 -8.70 -15.41
CA GLU A 50 -9.85 -8.06 -14.12
C GLU A 50 -8.59 -7.41 -13.52
N ALA A 51 -7.43 -8.05 -13.67
CA ALA A 51 -6.16 -7.49 -13.19
C ALA A 51 -5.77 -6.21 -13.94
N LYS A 52 -6.05 -6.13 -15.25
CA LYS A 52 -5.87 -4.90 -16.04
C LYS A 52 -6.85 -3.81 -15.61
N GLU A 53 -8.11 -4.13 -15.36
CA GLU A 53 -9.08 -3.16 -14.84
C GLU A 53 -8.64 -2.59 -13.48
N ARG A 54 -8.14 -3.44 -12.58
CA ARG A 54 -7.55 -2.97 -11.32
C ARG A 54 -6.34 -2.08 -11.55
N ALA A 55 -5.48 -2.41 -12.50
CA ALA A 55 -4.32 -1.58 -12.83
C ALA A 55 -4.75 -0.20 -13.36
N THR A 56 -5.78 -0.12 -14.21
CA THR A 56 -6.30 1.17 -14.69
C THR A 56 -6.98 1.95 -13.56
N GLN A 57 -7.68 1.28 -12.64
CA GLN A 57 -8.20 1.90 -11.44
C GLN A 57 -7.08 2.53 -10.60
N LEU A 58 -6.04 1.78 -10.27
CA LEU A 58 -4.89 2.29 -9.49
C LEU A 58 -4.16 3.42 -10.23
N GLN A 59 -4.02 3.35 -11.56
CA GLN A 59 -3.46 4.45 -12.36
C GLN A 59 -4.31 5.72 -12.28
N SER A 60 -5.64 5.58 -12.32
CA SER A 60 -6.55 6.73 -12.16
C SER A 60 -6.47 7.34 -10.76
N GLU A 61 -6.30 6.51 -9.72
CA GLU A 61 -6.08 6.95 -8.34
C GLU A 61 -4.73 7.68 -8.18
N VAL A 62 -3.64 7.14 -8.75
CA VAL A 62 -2.33 7.81 -8.80
C VAL A 62 -2.48 9.20 -9.44
N THR A 63 -3.11 9.26 -10.61
CA THR A 63 -3.35 10.52 -11.34
C THR A 63 -4.17 11.50 -10.51
N LEU A 64 -5.19 11.01 -9.79
CA LEU A 64 -6.01 11.83 -8.90
C LEU A 64 -5.19 12.39 -7.73
N LEU A 65 -4.35 11.57 -7.12
CA LEU A 65 -3.48 11.96 -6.00
C LEU A 65 -2.41 12.97 -6.44
N GLU A 66 -1.82 12.80 -7.63
CA GLU A 66 -0.90 13.78 -8.22
C GLU A 66 -1.58 15.12 -8.45
N ARG A 67 -2.81 15.13 -8.99
CA ARG A 67 -3.60 16.36 -9.14
C ARG A 67 -3.88 17.02 -7.78
N ARG A 68 -4.22 16.24 -6.76
CA ARG A 68 -4.41 16.76 -5.38
C ARG A 68 -3.11 17.33 -4.80
N MET A 69 -1.96 16.72 -5.10
CA MET A 69 -0.65 17.22 -4.69
C MET A 69 -0.36 18.62 -5.27
N ILE A 70 -0.67 18.81 -6.55
CA ILE A 70 -0.52 20.12 -7.22
C ILE A 70 -1.41 21.17 -6.52
N LEU A 71 -2.67 20.84 -6.25
CA LEU A 71 -3.59 21.74 -5.56
C LEU A 71 -3.13 22.06 -4.13
N ALA A 72 -2.67 21.06 -3.38
CA ALA A 72 -2.17 21.22 -2.01
C ALA A 72 -0.83 21.98 -1.93
N SER A 73 -0.09 22.10 -3.04
CA SER A 73 1.12 22.90 -3.11
C SER A 73 0.86 24.40 -2.99
N GLY A 74 -0.35 24.86 -3.36
CA GLY A 74 -0.79 26.23 -3.13
C GLY A 74 -1.19 26.54 -1.68
N LEU A 75 -1.31 25.53 -0.82
CA LEU A 75 -1.71 25.71 0.58
C LEU A 75 -0.47 25.88 1.48
N GLY A 76 -0.36 27.04 2.11
CA GLY A 76 0.71 27.36 3.05
C GLY A 76 0.47 26.88 4.48
N GLY A 77 1.46 27.11 5.34
CA GLY A 77 1.37 26.82 6.77
C GLY A 77 1.34 25.33 7.12
N MET A 78 0.99 25.04 8.37
CA MET A 78 1.07 23.69 8.93
C MET A 78 -0.03 22.76 8.38
N GLU A 79 -1.17 23.30 7.96
CA GLU A 79 -2.23 22.53 7.33
C GLU A 79 -1.84 22.07 5.92
N GLY A 80 -1.24 22.95 5.12
CA GLY A 80 -0.71 22.58 3.81
C GLY A 80 0.38 21.51 3.91
N PHE A 81 1.25 21.59 4.93
CA PHE A 81 2.23 20.54 5.20
C PHE A 81 1.57 19.20 5.52
N ARG A 82 0.61 19.16 6.45
CA ARG A 82 -0.10 17.91 6.81
C ARG A 82 -0.80 17.28 5.60
N GLN A 83 -1.45 18.10 4.78
CA GLN A 83 -2.10 17.62 3.57
C GLN A 83 -1.10 17.05 2.57
N ARG A 84 -0.01 17.77 2.26
CA ARG A 84 1.04 17.26 1.37
C ARG A 84 1.69 15.99 1.91
N TRP A 85 1.96 15.93 3.22
CA TRP A 85 2.55 14.76 3.88
C TRP A 85 1.65 13.53 3.76
N SER A 86 0.36 13.69 4.06
CA SER A 86 -0.63 12.60 3.92
C SER A 86 -0.79 12.16 2.47
N LEU A 87 -0.91 13.11 1.54
CA LEU A 87 -1.04 12.82 0.11
C LEU A 87 0.20 12.11 -0.43
N HIS A 88 1.39 12.46 0.06
CA HIS A 88 2.64 11.84 -0.39
C HIS A 88 2.72 10.39 0.05
N GLY A 89 2.34 10.08 1.30
CA GLY A 89 2.25 8.70 1.78
C GLY A 89 1.27 7.87 0.93
N GLN A 90 0.07 8.39 0.70
CA GLN A 90 -0.95 7.72 -0.13
C GLN A 90 -0.49 7.51 -1.58
N LEU A 91 0.14 8.51 -2.18
CA LEU A 91 0.64 8.43 -3.55
C LEU A 91 1.72 7.35 -3.69
N GLU A 92 2.68 7.35 -2.77
CA GLU A 92 3.77 6.37 -2.73
C GLU A 92 3.25 4.94 -2.53
N ASP A 93 2.31 4.75 -1.60
CA ASP A 93 1.73 3.43 -1.33
C ASP A 93 0.93 2.92 -2.52
N THR A 94 0.11 3.77 -3.16
CA THR A 94 -0.67 3.37 -4.35
C THR A 94 0.23 3.07 -5.56
N ARG A 95 1.32 3.81 -5.76
CA ARG A 95 2.32 3.50 -6.80
C ARG A 95 2.96 2.13 -6.58
N LYS A 96 3.42 1.85 -5.36
CA LYS A 96 4.00 0.55 -5.02
C LYS A 96 3.02 -0.61 -5.19
N ARG A 97 1.74 -0.41 -4.86
CA ARG A 97 0.68 -1.40 -5.10
C ARG A 97 0.48 -1.66 -6.60
N LEU A 98 0.46 -0.62 -7.43
CA LEU A 98 0.38 -0.75 -8.88
C LEU A 98 1.60 -1.50 -9.45
N GLU A 99 2.81 -1.18 -8.98
CA GLU A 99 4.04 -1.86 -9.37
C GLU A 99 4.01 -3.35 -8.99
N ALA A 100 3.63 -3.67 -7.74
CA ALA A 100 3.50 -5.04 -7.26
C ALA A 100 2.47 -5.84 -8.08
N LEU A 101 1.31 -5.26 -8.35
CA LEU A 101 0.27 -5.87 -9.18
C LEU A 101 0.77 -6.18 -10.59
N ASN A 102 1.36 -5.19 -11.26
CA ASN A 102 1.91 -5.35 -12.61
C ASN A 102 3.01 -6.42 -12.65
N HIS A 103 3.89 -6.44 -11.64
CA HIS A 103 4.94 -7.44 -11.54
C HIS A 103 4.38 -8.86 -11.34
N GLY A 104 3.31 -9.01 -10.58
CA GLY A 104 2.58 -10.28 -10.43
C GLY A 104 1.98 -10.76 -11.77
N MET A 105 1.38 -9.85 -12.53
CA MET A 105 0.81 -10.13 -13.85
C MET A 105 1.89 -10.51 -14.87
N GLU A 106 3.02 -9.80 -14.88
CA GLU A 106 4.14 -10.06 -15.79
C GLU A 106 4.78 -11.42 -15.53
N LYS A 107 5.01 -11.79 -14.27
CA LYS A 107 5.59 -13.08 -13.90
C LYS A 107 4.74 -14.26 -14.36
N ARG A 108 3.40 -14.14 -14.36
CA ARG A 108 2.51 -15.14 -14.96
C ARG A 108 2.79 -15.31 -16.45
N GLY A 109 2.98 -14.21 -17.17
CA GLY A 109 3.31 -14.23 -18.60
C GLY A 109 4.60 -14.99 -18.88
N SER A 110 5.65 -14.78 -18.07
CA SER A 110 6.93 -15.48 -18.19
C SER A 110 6.85 -16.99 -17.96
N GLN A 111 5.88 -17.50 -17.19
CA GLN A 111 5.69 -18.93 -16.94
C GLN A 111 4.88 -19.66 -18.02
N SER A 112 4.30 -18.93 -18.99
CA SER A 112 3.47 -19.50 -20.07
C SER A 112 4.22 -19.84 -21.37
N SER A 113 5.57 -19.82 -21.35
CA SER A 113 6.44 -20.31 -22.44
C SER A 113 7.21 -21.57 -21.99
N PRO A 114 7.24 -22.69 -22.74
CA PRO A 114 7.25 -24.04 -22.16
C PRO A 114 8.63 -24.70 -22.01
N ALA A 115 8.77 -25.52 -20.96
CA ALA A 115 9.53 -26.78 -20.98
C ALA A 115 8.74 -27.85 -20.20
N GLN A 116 8.53 -29.00 -20.85
CA GLN A 116 7.51 -30.03 -20.59
C GLN A 116 7.75 -30.99 -19.40
N GLY A 117 6.65 -31.66 -19.01
CA GLY A 117 6.59 -33.05 -18.51
C GLY A 117 6.06 -33.15 -17.07
N THR A 118 5.02 -33.88 -16.69
CA THR A 118 4.23 -34.96 -17.30
C THR A 118 2.96 -35.10 -16.43
N ALA A 119 1.78 -35.33 -17.03
CA ALA A 119 0.59 -35.77 -16.28
C ALA A 119 0.48 -37.31 -16.32
N PRO A 120 -0.23 -37.95 -15.37
CA PRO A 120 -1.65 -38.15 -15.64
C PRO A 120 -2.58 -37.94 -14.42
N ALA A 121 -3.86 -37.85 -14.78
CA ALA A 121 -5.04 -37.49 -14.02
C ALA A 121 -5.37 -38.33 -12.77
N VAL A 122 -5.97 -37.68 -11.77
CA VAL A 122 -7.13 -38.22 -11.04
C VAL A 122 -8.12 -37.07 -10.80
N ARG A 123 -9.30 -37.16 -11.41
CA ARG A 123 -10.45 -36.32 -11.08
C ARG A 123 -11.12 -36.91 -9.85
N LYS A 124 -11.35 -36.11 -8.80
CA LYS A 124 -12.38 -36.40 -7.79
C LYS A 124 -13.25 -35.18 -7.62
N SER A 125 -14.48 -35.33 -8.10
CA SER A 125 -15.62 -34.46 -7.82
C SER A 125 -15.99 -34.61 -6.34
N CYS A 126 -16.04 -33.49 -5.62
CA CYS A 126 -16.76 -33.40 -4.35
C CYS A 126 -17.71 -32.20 -4.44
N HIS A 127 -18.94 -32.46 -4.88
CA HIS A 127 -20.06 -31.55 -4.68
C HIS A 127 -20.42 -31.57 -3.18
N GLY A 128 -19.90 -30.60 -2.43
CA GLY A 128 -20.34 -30.31 -1.06
C GLY A 128 -21.29 -29.13 -1.09
N ASN A 129 -22.61 -29.40 -1.17
CA ASN A 129 -23.63 -28.41 -0.86
C ASN A 129 -23.54 -28.07 0.63
N LEU A 130 -23.00 -26.90 0.99
CA LEU A 130 -23.13 -26.36 2.34
C LEU A 130 -24.36 -25.46 2.38
N ASN A 131 -25.47 -26.04 2.84
CA ASN A 131 -26.71 -25.34 3.11
C ASN A 131 -26.53 -24.58 4.44
N ILE A 132 -26.22 -23.28 4.39
CA ILE A 132 -26.12 -22.45 5.58
C ILE A 132 -27.53 -21.97 5.93
N SER A 133 -28.20 -22.69 6.82
CA SER A 133 -29.42 -22.22 7.47
C SER A 133 -29.06 -21.13 8.48
N ILE A 134 -29.47 -19.90 8.19
CA ILE A 134 -29.46 -18.79 9.14
C ILE A 134 -30.61 -19.04 10.13
N GLN A 135 -30.28 -19.31 11.39
CA GLN A 135 -31.24 -19.20 12.49
C GLN A 135 -31.07 -17.82 13.13
N LEU A 136 -32.11 -17.00 13.01
CA LEU A 136 -32.27 -15.75 13.75
C LEU A 136 -32.68 -16.10 15.19
N TYR A 137 -31.93 -15.58 16.16
CA TYR A 137 -32.41 -15.31 17.51
C TYR A 137 -32.16 -13.83 17.81
#